data_AF-A0A5B8UVP0-F1
#
_entry.id   AF-A0A5B8UVP0-F1
#
_cell.length_a   1.000
_cell.length_b   1.000
_cell.length_c   1.000
_cell.angle_alpha   90.00
_cell.angle_beta   90.00
_cell.angle_gamma   90.00
#
_symmetry.space_group_name_H-M   'P 1'
#
loop_
_entity.id
_entity.type
_entity.pdbx_description
1 polymer ?
#
loop_
_entity_poly.entity_id
_entity_poly.type
_entity_poly.pdbx_seq_one_letter_code
_entity_poly.pdbx_strand_id
1 'polypeptide(L)'
;MAGITEYFCARSGEDLWVINNCGHKGIRDRFALVGAIAALVYCMSFLSCWYSFRMLFDNGLLAVPVSLLFAWMINNIYTVLLTTLSKPVLRVRYQGVIKHLSLFLRISFIVFFAVFISKPLEAWVFEPQLSQQVEKLKERDIQKSERQLNDRTREAEQKIRAAIGRKRALHYPEADLEPLLAQLERLDREKEEALARVRFVIGRADFFVQRLEILAGRGIYRLSWLFTSVVILLFLLPIYLKWRLNFSNVYFRDKRTIYEGIVNGAYRDFKAEYRKIFLEKYGARVDIIENYTDPPFNTERKTDGRVFKTQEDFLDRFYA
;
A
#
# COMPACT_ATOMS: atom_id res chain seq x y z
N MET A 1 -29.78 13.75 2.15
CA MET A 1 -29.16 12.40 2.22
C MET A 1 -28.71 11.84 0.86
N ALA A 2 -29.38 12.15 -0.26
CA ALA A 2 -29.03 11.59 -1.57
C ALA A 2 -27.57 11.83 -2.01
N GLY A 3 -27.03 13.04 -1.84
CA GLY A 3 -25.66 13.36 -2.28
C GLY A 3 -24.54 12.66 -1.51
N ILE A 4 -24.75 12.34 -0.22
CA ILE A 4 -23.74 11.65 0.60
C ILE A 4 -23.63 10.18 0.18
N THR A 5 -24.78 9.52 -0.01
CA THR A 5 -24.82 8.13 -0.50
C THR A 5 -24.20 8.02 -1.89
N GLU A 6 -24.48 8.98 -2.77
CA GLU A 6 -23.92 9.04 -4.13
C GLU A 6 -22.40 9.21 -4.13
N TYR A 7 -21.87 10.10 -3.29
CA TYR A 7 -20.42 10.28 -3.08
C TYR A 7 -19.74 8.97 -2.63
N PHE A 8 -20.32 8.28 -1.65
CA PHE A 8 -19.76 7.01 -1.20
C PHE A 8 -19.92 5.89 -2.23
N CYS A 9 -21.02 5.85 -2.98
CA CYS A 9 -21.17 4.92 -4.10
C CYS A 9 -20.07 5.15 -5.15
N ALA A 10 -19.72 6.40 -5.46
CA ALA A 10 -18.61 6.71 -6.38
C ALA A 10 -17.27 6.17 -5.87
N ARG A 11 -17.05 6.33 -4.57
CA ARG A 11 -15.82 5.88 -3.92
C ARG A 11 -15.73 4.35 -3.76
N SER A 12 -16.83 3.61 -3.96
CA SER A 12 -16.83 2.14 -3.93
C SER A 12 -16.11 1.50 -5.13
N GLY A 13 -15.79 2.30 -6.16
CA GLY A 13 -15.09 1.83 -7.35
C GLY A 13 -15.97 1.03 -8.31
N GLU A 14 -17.28 1.27 -8.28
CA GLU A 14 -18.25 0.73 -9.24
C GLU A 14 -18.89 1.87 -10.03
N ASP A 15 -19.53 1.52 -11.14
CA ASP A 15 -20.21 2.47 -12.01
C ASP A 15 -21.53 2.93 -11.38
N LEU A 16 -21.63 4.23 -11.06
CA LEU A 16 -22.85 4.83 -10.51
C LEU A 16 -24.05 4.64 -11.40
N TRP A 17 -23.86 4.73 -12.72
CA TRP A 17 -24.96 4.63 -13.66
C TRP A 17 -25.56 3.21 -13.60
N VAL A 18 -24.71 2.18 -13.49
CA VAL A 18 -25.18 0.80 -13.30
C VAL A 18 -25.89 0.64 -11.95
N ILE A 19 -25.34 1.20 -10.86
CA ILE A 19 -25.95 1.11 -9.53
C ILE A 19 -27.33 1.80 -9.51
N ASN A 20 -27.44 2.97 -10.14
CA ASN A 20 -28.68 3.74 -10.18
C ASN A 20 -29.77 3.09 -11.05
N ASN A 21 -29.38 2.34 -12.08
CA ASN A 21 -30.32 1.57 -12.91
C ASN A 21 -30.75 0.23 -12.27
N CYS A 22 -30.12 -0.20 -11.19
CA CYS A 22 -30.55 -1.38 -10.44
C CYS A 22 -31.78 -1.04 -9.58
N GLY A 23 -32.96 -1.51 -9.97
CA GLY A 23 -34.23 -1.20 -9.30
C GLY A 23 -34.43 -1.83 -7.90
N HIS A 24 -33.43 -2.53 -7.36
CA HIS A 24 -33.57 -3.26 -6.09
C HIS A 24 -33.19 -2.39 -4.88
N LYS A 25 -34.13 -2.24 -3.94
CA LYS A 25 -33.90 -1.54 -2.67
C LYS A 25 -32.74 -2.20 -1.90
N GLY A 26 -31.80 -1.39 -1.42
CA GLY A 26 -30.67 -1.81 -0.57
C GLY A 26 -29.34 -2.11 -1.28
N ILE A 27 -29.28 -2.22 -2.62
CA ILE A 27 -28.00 -2.37 -3.34
C ILE A 27 -27.14 -1.11 -3.18
N ARG A 28 -27.76 0.06 -3.38
CA ARG A 28 -27.11 1.36 -3.25
C ARG A 28 -26.49 1.55 -1.85
N ASP A 29 -27.22 1.21 -0.80
CA ASP A 29 -26.76 1.40 0.58
C ASP A 29 -25.56 0.49 0.91
N ARG A 30 -25.53 -0.73 0.36
CA ARG A 30 -24.37 -1.64 0.50
C ARG A 30 -23.14 -1.11 -0.21
N PHE A 31 -23.28 -0.55 -1.42
CA PHE A 31 -22.16 0.09 -2.12
C PHE A 31 -21.71 1.38 -1.43
N ALA A 32 -22.63 2.16 -0.86
CA ALA A 32 -22.30 3.30 -0.03
C ALA A 32 -21.52 2.87 1.23
N LEU A 33 -21.89 1.76 1.87
CA LEU A 33 -21.13 1.21 2.99
C LEU A 33 -19.69 0.83 2.59
N VAL A 34 -19.51 0.18 1.44
CA VAL A 34 -18.18 -0.14 0.87
C VAL A 34 -17.35 1.14 0.68
N GLY A 35 -17.95 2.19 0.11
CA GLY A 35 -17.30 3.48 -0.08
C GLY A 35 -16.99 4.22 1.22
N ALA A 36 -17.86 4.11 2.23
CA ALA A 36 -17.64 4.69 3.55
C ALA A 36 -16.45 4.04 4.26
N ILE A 37 -16.32 2.72 4.19
CA ILE A 37 -15.15 2.00 4.72
C ILE A 37 -13.88 2.39 3.96
N ALA A 38 -13.94 2.53 2.63
CA ALA A 38 -12.81 3.02 1.84
C ALA A 38 -12.40 4.46 2.20
N ALA A 39 -13.37 5.33 2.53
CA ALA A 39 -13.08 6.67 3.04
C ALA A 39 -12.42 6.62 4.43
N LEU A 40 -12.87 5.74 5.32
CA LEU A 40 -12.24 5.52 6.62
C LEU A 40 -10.78 5.04 6.46
N VAL A 41 -10.53 4.10 5.55
CA VAL A 41 -9.18 3.65 5.20
C VAL A 41 -8.31 4.82 4.72
N TYR A 42 -8.85 5.73 3.91
CA TYR A 42 -8.13 6.93 3.49
C TYR A 42 -7.76 7.84 4.65
N CYS A 43 -8.70 8.12 5.57
CA CYS A 43 -8.43 8.91 6.77
C CYS A 43 -7.35 8.27 7.64
N MET A 44 -7.39 6.96 7.86
CA MET A 44 -6.36 6.22 8.60
C MET A 44 -5.00 6.26 7.89
N SER A 45 -4.99 6.14 6.56
CA SER A 45 -3.77 6.24 5.75
C SER A 45 -3.14 7.61 5.93
N PHE A 46 -3.94 8.67 5.87
CA PHE A 46 -3.49 10.04 6.09
C PHE A 46 -2.90 10.23 7.49
N LEU A 47 -3.60 9.82 8.54
CA LEU A 47 -3.12 9.92 9.92
C LEU A 47 -1.80 9.15 10.13
N SER A 48 -1.71 7.94 9.59
CA SER A 48 -0.49 7.12 9.63
C SER A 48 0.70 7.80 8.93
N CYS A 49 0.49 8.29 7.70
CA CYS A 49 1.54 8.99 6.96
C CYS A 49 1.93 10.31 7.64
N TRP A 50 0.97 11.06 8.18
CA TRP A 50 1.22 12.30 8.90
C TRP A 50 2.10 12.07 10.13
N TYR A 51 1.77 11.06 10.95
CA TYR A 51 2.57 10.70 12.11
C TYR A 51 3.99 10.26 11.71
N SER A 52 4.11 9.38 10.72
CA SER A 52 5.41 8.92 10.21
C SER A 52 6.29 10.09 9.74
N PHE A 53 5.76 10.98 8.89
CA PHE A 53 6.52 12.11 8.38
C PHE A 53 6.81 13.18 9.43
N ARG A 54 5.94 13.36 10.41
CA ARG A 54 6.21 14.22 11.57
C ARG A 54 7.43 13.73 12.34
N MET A 55 7.55 12.42 12.56
CA MET A 55 8.67 11.78 13.26
C MET A 55 9.94 11.66 12.40
N LEU A 56 9.85 11.82 11.08
CA LEU A 56 11.00 11.74 10.17
C LEU A 56 11.64 13.09 9.85
N PHE A 57 10.84 14.15 9.73
CA PHE A 57 11.31 15.43 9.20
C PHE A 57 11.54 16.52 10.25
N ASP A 58 11.26 16.29 11.55
CA ASP A 58 11.27 17.29 12.64
C ASP A 58 10.41 18.55 12.35
N ASN A 59 9.67 18.59 11.23
CA ASN A 59 9.02 19.76 10.67
C ASN A 59 7.55 19.45 10.40
N GLY A 60 6.68 19.81 11.34
CA GLY A 60 5.24 19.56 11.25
C GLY A 60 4.57 20.20 10.03
N LEU A 61 5.08 21.35 9.58
CA LEU A 61 4.53 22.07 8.42
C LEU A 61 4.75 21.31 7.11
N LEU A 62 5.91 20.66 6.93
CA LEU A 62 6.21 19.85 5.74
C LEU A 62 5.53 18.47 5.80
N ALA A 63 5.26 17.95 7.00
CA ALA A 63 4.63 16.65 7.16
C ALA A 63 3.20 16.60 6.58
N VAL A 64 2.44 17.69 6.66
CA VAL A 64 1.04 17.75 6.18
C VAL A 64 0.92 17.58 4.65
N PRO A 65 1.54 18.42 3.79
CA PRO A 65 1.39 18.28 2.34
C PRO A 65 1.97 16.96 1.81
N VAL A 66 3.09 16.49 2.37
CA VAL A 66 3.71 15.22 1.97
C VAL A 66 2.83 14.03 2.37
N SER A 67 2.29 14.02 3.59
CA SER A 67 1.35 12.96 4.03
C SER A 67 0.07 12.94 3.21
N LEU A 68 -0.46 14.11 2.83
CA LEU A 68 -1.64 14.20 1.98
C LEU A 68 -1.40 13.58 0.60
N LEU A 69 -0.25 13.87 -0.02
CA LEU A 69 0.15 13.30 -1.31
C LEU A 69 0.30 11.77 -1.25
N PHE A 70 1.01 11.25 -0.24
CA PHE A 70 1.19 9.81 -0.08
C PHE A 70 -0.12 9.09 0.25
N ALA A 71 -0.97 9.65 1.12
CA ALA A 71 -2.27 9.08 1.43
C ALA A 71 -3.18 9.08 0.19
N TRP A 72 -3.14 10.12 -0.63
CA TRP A 72 -3.85 10.17 -1.90
C TRP A 72 -3.36 9.09 -2.87
N MET A 73 -2.04 8.90 -3.00
CA MET A 73 -1.45 7.84 -3.82
C MET A 73 -1.89 6.44 -3.36
N ILE A 74 -1.78 6.14 -2.06
CA ILE A 74 -2.20 4.84 -1.51
C ILE A 74 -3.69 4.61 -1.76
N ASN A 75 -4.53 5.63 -1.57
CA ASN A 75 -5.96 5.51 -1.83
C ASN A 75 -6.29 5.28 -3.31
N ASN A 76 -5.55 5.88 -4.24
CA ASN A 76 -5.70 5.59 -5.67
C ASN A 76 -5.38 4.13 -5.97
N ILE A 77 -4.24 3.63 -5.49
CA ILE A 77 -3.84 2.23 -5.67
C ILE A 77 -4.88 1.28 -5.05
N TYR A 78 -5.32 1.56 -3.82
CA TYR A 78 -6.34 0.77 -3.14
C TYR A 78 -7.67 0.75 -3.91
N THR A 79 -8.11 1.89 -4.44
CA THR A 79 -9.34 1.97 -5.25
C THR A 79 -9.22 1.12 -6.52
N VAL A 80 -8.09 1.17 -7.21
CA VAL A 80 -7.81 0.31 -8.38
C VAL A 80 -7.79 -1.17 -8.00
N LEU A 81 -7.27 -1.53 -6.83
CA LEU A 81 -7.32 -2.91 -6.34
C LEU A 81 -8.78 -3.35 -6.07
N LEU A 82 -9.61 -2.50 -5.48
CA LEU A 82 -11.03 -2.78 -5.25
C LEU A 82 -11.87 -2.89 -6.54
N THR A 83 -11.55 -2.11 -7.58
CA THR A 83 -12.26 -2.18 -8.86
C THR A 83 -11.89 -3.45 -9.62
N THR A 84 -10.59 -3.75 -9.70
CA THR A 84 -10.08 -4.91 -10.46
C THR A 84 -10.33 -6.27 -9.80
N LEU A 85 -10.61 -6.30 -8.49
CA LEU A 85 -11.08 -7.50 -7.79
C LEU A 85 -12.55 -7.83 -8.10
N SER A 86 -13.30 -6.89 -8.65
CA SER A 86 -14.72 -7.10 -8.95
C SER A 86 -14.88 -8.06 -10.12
N LYS A 87 -15.90 -8.92 -10.06
CA LYS A 87 -16.09 -9.97 -11.07
C LYS A 87 -16.31 -9.36 -12.46
N PRO A 88 -15.62 -9.85 -13.51
CA PRO A 88 -15.96 -9.49 -14.87
C PRO A 88 -17.35 -10.05 -15.19
N VAL A 89 -18.22 -9.20 -15.76
CA VAL A 89 -19.60 -9.59 -16.13
C VAL A 89 -19.72 -10.10 -17.57
N LEU A 90 -18.80 -9.69 -18.45
CA LEU A 90 -18.78 -10.12 -19.84
C LEU A 90 -18.14 -11.50 -19.96
N ARG A 91 -18.65 -12.32 -20.88
CA ARG A 91 -18.09 -13.64 -21.20
C ARG A 91 -16.75 -13.41 -21.92
N VAL A 92 -15.64 -13.73 -21.26
CA VAL A 92 -14.30 -13.72 -21.85
C VAL A 92 -13.71 -15.12 -21.72
N ARG A 93 -12.98 -15.58 -22.74
CA ARG A 93 -12.40 -16.92 -22.81
C ARG A 93 -11.62 -17.27 -21.54
N TYR A 94 -11.94 -18.43 -20.97
CA TYR A 94 -11.48 -18.86 -19.65
C TYR A 94 -9.98 -19.18 -19.64
N GLN A 95 -9.20 -18.50 -18.80
CA GLN A 95 -7.80 -18.82 -18.50
C GLN A 95 -7.68 -19.08 -16.99
N GLY A 96 -7.81 -20.35 -16.58
CA GLY A 96 -7.98 -20.74 -15.17
C GLY A 96 -6.82 -20.34 -14.26
N VAL A 97 -5.59 -20.79 -14.56
CA VAL A 97 -4.43 -20.61 -13.66
C VAL A 97 -4.04 -19.13 -13.48
N ILE A 98 -4.07 -18.35 -14.57
CA ILE A 98 -3.69 -16.93 -14.57
C ILE A 98 -4.61 -16.12 -13.66
N LYS A 99 -5.91 -16.45 -13.62
CA LYS A 99 -6.90 -15.76 -12.78
C LYS A 99 -6.61 -15.94 -11.29
N HIS A 100 -6.28 -17.15 -10.84
CA HIS A 100 -5.99 -17.42 -9.42
C HIS A 100 -4.71 -16.71 -8.97
N LEU A 101 -3.64 -16.74 -9.76
CA LEU A 101 -2.41 -16.01 -9.47
C LEU A 101 -2.66 -14.50 -9.39
N SER A 102 -3.40 -13.96 -10.35
CA SER A 102 -3.74 -12.54 -10.40
C SER A 102 -4.57 -12.11 -9.17
N LEU A 103 -5.50 -12.96 -8.71
CA LEU A 103 -6.26 -12.72 -7.48
C LEU A 103 -5.36 -12.72 -6.24
N PHE A 104 -4.48 -13.71 -6.12
CA PHE A 104 -3.55 -13.84 -5.01
C PHE A 104 -2.65 -12.60 -4.87
N LEU A 105 -2.05 -12.15 -5.98
CA LEU A 105 -1.19 -10.97 -5.99
C LEU A 105 -1.93 -9.72 -5.49
N ARG A 106 -3.17 -9.48 -5.95
CA ARG A 106 -3.98 -8.34 -5.49
C ARG A 106 -4.27 -8.39 -4.01
N ILE A 107 -4.71 -9.54 -3.48
CA ILE A 107 -4.98 -9.70 -2.05
C ILE A 107 -3.68 -9.48 -1.25
N SER A 108 -2.56 -10.02 -1.71
CA SER A 108 -1.25 -9.82 -1.10
C SER A 108 -0.87 -8.33 -1.03
N PHE A 109 -1.05 -7.57 -2.11
CA PHE A 109 -0.82 -6.12 -2.11
C PHE A 109 -1.71 -5.36 -1.11
N ILE A 110 -2.98 -5.75 -0.98
CA ILE A 110 -3.89 -5.12 -0.02
C ILE A 110 -3.44 -5.38 1.42
N VAL A 111 -3.06 -6.62 1.73
CA VAL A 111 -2.51 -6.99 3.04
C VAL A 111 -1.20 -6.25 3.31
N PHE A 112 -0.32 -6.14 2.30
CA PHE A 112 0.92 -5.37 2.40
C PHE A 112 0.66 -3.91 2.76
N PHE A 113 -0.25 -3.23 2.06
CA PHE A 113 -0.62 -1.84 2.39
C PHE A 113 -1.26 -1.71 3.76
N ALA A 114 -2.08 -2.69 4.17
CA ALA A 114 -2.67 -2.69 5.51
C ALA A 114 -1.58 -2.77 6.59
N VAL A 115 -0.60 -3.66 6.47
CA VAL A 115 0.53 -3.76 7.40
C VAL A 115 1.38 -2.48 7.37
N PHE A 116 1.67 -1.96 6.17
CA PHE A 116 2.44 -0.73 5.98
C PHE A 116 1.82 0.46 6.72
N ILE A 117 0.50 0.63 6.64
CA ILE A 117 -0.24 1.69 7.34
C ILE A 117 -0.42 1.37 8.82
N SER A 118 -0.55 0.10 9.18
CA SER A 118 -0.75 -0.28 10.57
C SER A 118 0.44 0.08 11.45
N LYS A 119 1.69 -0.06 10.97
CA LYS A 119 2.89 0.12 11.81
C LYS A 119 3.08 1.54 12.35
N PRO A 120 3.04 2.60 11.52
CA PRO A 120 3.09 3.96 12.05
C PRO A 120 1.87 4.28 12.92
N LEU A 121 0.69 3.76 12.57
CA LEU A 121 -0.52 3.99 13.35
C LEU A 121 -0.46 3.33 14.74
N GLU A 122 0.07 2.11 14.83
CA GLU A 122 0.36 1.45 16.12
C GLU A 122 1.36 2.27 16.93
N ALA A 123 2.43 2.76 16.30
CA ALA A 123 3.43 3.58 16.98
C ALA A 123 2.86 4.91 17.50
N TRP A 124 1.79 5.43 16.89
CA TRP A 124 1.05 6.58 17.41
C TRP A 124 0.14 6.20 18.57
N VAL A 125 -0.63 5.11 18.44
CA VAL A 125 -1.56 4.65 19.49
C VAL A 125 -0.83 4.23 20.77
N PHE A 126 0.33 3.58 20.66
CA PHE A 126 1.14 3.11 21.79
C PHE A 126 2.25 4.10 22.19
N GLU A 127 2.17 5.36 21.76
CA GLU A 127 3.19 6.39 22.03
C GLU A 127 3.55 6.52 23.53
N PRO A 128 2.60 6.49 24.49
CA PRO A 128 2.93 6.62 25.91
C PRO A 128 3.74 5.46 26.48
N GLN A 129 3.51 4.22 26.01
CA GLN A 129 4.33 3.08 26.44
C GLN A 129 5.68 3.06 25.74
N LEU A 130 5.71 3.48 24.47
CA LEU A 130 6.94 3.54 23.66
C LEU A 130 7.89 4.62 24.18
N SER A 131 7.41 5.79 24.59
CA SER A 131 8.26 6.88 25.07
C SER A 131 9.13 6.46 26.26
N GLN A 132 8.56 5.73 27.22
CA GLN A 132 9.30 5.21 28.38
C GLN A 132 10.41 4.22 27.98
N GLN A 133 10.17 3.37 26.97
CA GLN A 133 11.19 2.44 26.51
C GLN A 133 12.26 3.12 25.68
N VAL A 134 11.87 4.07 24.83
CA VAL A 134 12.80 4.88 24.04
C VAL A 134 13.69 5.70 24.97
N GLU A 135 13.18 6.26 26.05
CA GLU A 135 13.98 6.99 27.05
C GLU A 135 15.04 6.08 27.70
N LYS A 136 14.65 4.86 28.10
CA LYS A 136 15.62 3.85 28.59
C LYS A 136 16.66 3.46 27.54
N LEU A 137 16.31 3.46 26.25
CA LEU A 137 17.26 3.22 25.17
C LEU A 137 18.19 4.42 24.97
N LYS A 138 17.68 5.65 25.02
CA LYS A 138 18.49 6.88 24.97
C LYS A 138 19.51 6.90 26.10
N GLU A 139 19.10 6.60 27.32
CA GLU A 139 20.01 6.49 28.46
C GLU A 139 21.09 5.42 28.25
N ARG A 140 20.70 4.24 27.75
CA ARG A 140 21.65 3.16 27.44
C ARG A 140 22.67 3.58 26.38
N ASP A 141 22.24 4.26 25.34
CA ASP A 141 23.12 4.74 24.28
C ASP A 141 24.08 5.83 24.79
N ILE A 142 23.60 6.75 25.63
CA ILE A 142 24.45 7.74 26.32
C ILE A 142 25.49 7.04 27.19
N GLN A 143 25.10 6.08 28.03
CA GLN A 143 26.02 5.33 28.88
C GLN A 143 27.05 4.55 28.06
N LYS A 144 26.64 3.98 26.92
CA LYS A 144 27.55 3.27 26.02
C LYS A 144 28.57 4.24 25.42
N SER A 145 28.15 5.42 24.97
CA SER A 145 29.05 6.46 24.48
C SER A 145 30.00 6.98 25.56
N GLU A 146 29.53 7.13 26.80
CA GLU A 146 30.35 7.51 27.95
C GLU A 146 31.47 6.49 28.22
N ARG A 147 31.13 5.20 28.24
CA ARG A 147 32.11 4.12 28.40
C ARG A 147 33.16 4.13 27.29
N GLN A 148 32.72 4.25 26.03
CA GLN A 148 33.62 4.31 24.89
C GLN A 148 34.58 5.52 24.96
N LEU A 149 34.09 6.66 25.42
CA LEU A 149 34.91 7.87 25.58
C LEU A 149 35.94 7.67 26.69
N ASN A 150 35.51 7.15 27.85
CA ASN A 150 36.39 6.84 28.98
C ASN A 150 37.49 5.85 28.58
N ASP A 151 37.15 4.78 27.86
CA ASP A 151 38.13 3.78 27.40
C ASP A 151 39.16 4.38 26.45
N ARG A 152 38.74 5.24 25.51
CA ARG A 152 39.65 5.94 24.58
C ARG A 152 40.60 6.91 25.28
N THR A 153 40.13 7.61 26.31
CA THR A 153 40.95 8.60 27.03
C THR A 153 41.79 8.01 28.16
N ARG A 154 41.50 6.76 28.56
CA ARG A 154 42.08 6.10 29.74
C ARG A 154 43.61 6.10 29.74
N GLU A 155 44.23 5.77 28.61
CA GLU A 155 45.68 5.71 28.50
C GLU A 155 46.34 7.08 28.62
N ALA A 156 45.77 8.10 27.98
CA ALA A 156 46.26 9.47 28.04
C ALA A 156 46.14 10.01 29.47
N GLU A 157 44.99 9.80 30.11
CA GLU A 157 44.71 10.21 31.48
C GLU A 157 45.67 9.53 32.47
N GLN A 158 45.93 8.22 32.31
CA GLN A 158 46.90 7.48 33.13
C GLN A 158 48.32 8.00 32.96
N LYS A 159 48.76 8.30 31.74
CA LYS A 159 50.10 8.85 31.47
C LYS A 159 50.28 10.21 32.15
N ILE A 160 49.29 11.10 32.06
CA ILE A 160 49.32 12.43 32.67
C ILE A 160 49.31 12.31 34.20
N ARG A 161 48.39 11.53 34.77
CA ARG A 161 48.31 11.30 36.24
C ARG A 161 49.61 10.67 36.79
N ALA A 162 50.22 9.72 36.08
CA ALA A 162 51.49 9.12 36.48
C ALA A 162 52.67 10.10 36.37
N ALA A 163 52.66 11.02 35.40
CA ALA A 163 53.65 12.09 35.31
C ALA A 163 53.52 13.08 36.47
N ILE A 164 52.29 13.48 36.82
CA ILE A 164 52.01 14.34 37.98
C ILE A 164 52.46 13.66 39.27
N GLY A 165 52.10 12.40 39.49
CA GLY A 165 52.49 11.64 40.68
C GLY A 165 54.00 11.51 40.84
N ARG A 166 54.72 11.23 39.74
CA ARG A 166 56.20 11.20 39.74
C ARG A 166 56.81 12.55 40.11
N LYS A 167 56.35 13.65 39.50
CA LYS A 167 56.86 14.99 39.81
C LYS A 167 56.54 15.43 41.24
N ARG A 168 55.37 15.08 41.79
CA ARG A 168 55.02 15.31 43.21
C ARG A 168 55.96 14.56 44.16
N ALA A 169 56.25 13.29 43.88
CA ALA A 169 57.16 12.49 44.72
C ALA A 169 58.57 13.10 44.77
N LEU A 170 59.02 13.73 43.68
CA LEU A 170 60.32 14.39 43.55
C LEU A 170 60.35 15.84 44.09
N HIS A 171 59.29 16.33 44.74
CA HIS A 171 59.21 17.69 45.32
C HIS A 171 59.49 18.81 44.31
N TYR A 172 59.07 18.65 43.06
CA TYR A 172 59.14 19.74 42.07
C TYR A 172 58.27 20.93 42.52
N PRO A 173 58.68 22.18 42.21
CA PRO A 173 57.85 23.37 42.43
C PRO A 173 56.48 23.25 41.76
N GLU A 174 55.44 23.84 42.35
CA GLU A 174 54.07 23.78 41.80
C GLU A 174 53.97 24.34 40.37
N ALA A 175 54.79 25.34 40.03
CA ALA A 175 54.87 25.91 38.68
C ALA A 175 55.18 24.86 37.59
N ASP A 176 55.93 23.80 37.90
CA ASP A 176 56.28 22.74 36.94
C ASP A 176 55.18 21.66 36.80
N LEU A 177 54.19 21.69 37.68
CA LEU A 177 53.00 20.83 37.65
C LEU A 177 51.83 21.51 36.94
N GLU A 178 51.73 22.83 36.99
CA GLU A 178 50.69 23.62 36.30
C GLU A 178 50.43 23.19 34.84
N PRO A 179 51.43 22.98 33.96
CA PRO A 179 51.15 22.57 32.58
C PRO A 179 50.53 21.16 32.48
N LEU A 180 50.89 20.23 33.37
CA LEU A 180 50.32 18.88 33.39
C LEU A 180 48.90 18.86 33.97
N LEU A 181 48.65 19.67 35.01
CA LEU A 181 47.31 19.87 35.56
C LEU A 181 46.39 20.53 34.52
N ALA A 182 46.90 21.55 33.81
CA ALA A 182 46.18 22.18 32.71
C ALA A 182 45.90 21.20 31.55
N GLN A 183 46.82 20.27 31.24
CA GLN A 183 46.57 19.22 30.26
C GLN A 183 45.48 18.24 30.69
N LEU A 184 45.47 17.84 31.96
CA LEU A 184 44.43 16.96 32.52
C LEU A 184 43.06 17.65 32.47
N GLU A 185 42.98 18.92 32.89
CA GLU A 185 41.75 19.70 32.82
C GLU A 185 41.24 19.90 31.39
N ARG A 186 42.14 20.11 30.42
CA ARG A 186 41.74 20.19 29.00
C ARG A 186 41.12 18.90 28.53
N LEU A 187 41.71 17.76 28.88
CA LEU A 187 41.21 16.44 28.51
C LEU A 187 39.82 16.18 29.13
N ASP A 188 39.64 16.54 30.41
CA ASP A 188 38.34 16.40 31.09
C ASP A 188 37.27 17.31 30.46
N ARG A 189 37.60 18.56 30.14
CA ARG A 189 36.70 19.47 29.43
C ARG A 189 36.31 18.93 28.05
N GLU A 190 37.27 18.45 27.26
CA GLU A 190 36.99 17.86 25.95
C GLU A 190 36.05 16.65 26.05
N LYS A 191 36.19 15.84 27.11
CA LYS A 191 35.29 14.71 27.38
C LYS A 191 33.88 15.18 27.72
N GLU A 192 33.75 16.14 28.63
CA GLU A 192 32.45 16.70 29.03
C GLU A 192 31.73 17.35 27.83
N GLU A 193 32.45 18.12 27.01
CA GLU A 193 31.91 18.72 25.79
C GLU A 193 31.47 17.67 24.77
N ALA A 194 32.27 16.62 24.56
CA ALA A 194 31.92 15.53 23.67
C ALA A 194 30.67 14.77 24.16
N LEU A 195 30.58 14.52 25.47
CA LEU A 195 29.43 13.88 26.08
C LEU A 195 28.17 14.76 25.99
N ALA A 196 28.31 16.07 26.22
CA ALA A 196 27.23 17.04 26.08
C ALA A 196 26.70 17.09 24.64
N ARG A 197 27.59 17.05 23.64
CA ARG A 197 27.19 16.94 22.22
C ARG A 197 26.41 15.65 21.94
N VAL A 198 26.87 14.51 22.46
CA VAL A 198 26.16 13.23 22.30
C VAL A 198 24.78 13.28 22.94
N ARG A 199 24.67 13.77 24.18
CA ARG A 199 23.40 13.92 24.90
C ARG A 199 22.44 14.83 24.13
N PHE A 200 22.93 15.93 23.56
CA PHE A 200 22.13 16.85 22.76
C PHE A 200 21.57 16.18 21.50
N VAL A 201 22.41 15.47 20.75
CA VAL A 201 21.99 14.78 19.51
C VAL A 201 20.99 13.66 19.80
N ILE A 202 21.27 12.83 20.82
CA ILE A 202 20.37 11.73 21.23
C ILE A 202 19.06 12.29 21.81
N GLY A 203 19.12 13.38 22.58
CA GLY A 203 17.95 14.02 23.15
C GLY A 203 16.97 14.46 22.07
N ARG A 204 17.47 15.10 21.01
CA ARG A 204 16.67 15.63 19.91
C ARG A 204 16.09 14.55 18.98
N ALA A 205 16.74 13.40 18.83
CA ALA A 205 16.25 12.36 17.93
C ALA A 205 14.93 11.73 18.42
N ASP A 206 14.00 11.49 17.49
CA ASP A 206 12.68 10.89 17.76
C ASP A 206 12.68 9.35 17.86
N PHE A 207 13.77 8.71 17.39
CA PHE A 207 13.99 7.25 17.42
C PHE A 207 12.84 6.46 16.76
N PHE A 208 12.28 6.98 15.67
CA PHE A 208 11.12 6.39 14.98
C PHE A 208 11.33 4.92 14.59
N VAL A 209 12.48 4.59 13.99
CA VAL A 209 12.79 3.22 13.57
C VAL A 209 12.89 2.28 14.79
N GLN A 210 13.53 2.74 15.87
CA GLN A 210 13.64 1.96 17.10
C GLN A 210 12.27 1.75 17.76
N ARG A 211 11.36 2.73 17.69
CA ARG A 211 9.95 2.53 18.13
C ARG A 211 9.28 1.41 17.35
N LEU A 212 9.45 1.36 16.04
CA LEU A 212 8.91 0.27 15.21
C LEU A 212 9.55 -1.08 15.53
N GLU A 213 10.85 -1.11 15.79
CA GLU A 213 11.58 -2.33 16.18
C GLU A 213 11.11 -2.88 17.54
N ILE A 214 10.98 -2.01 18.55
CA ILE A 214 10.44 -2.35 19.87
C ILE A 214 9.03 -2.93 19.75
N LEU A 215 8.21 -2.32 18.90
CA LEU A 215 6.84 -2.74 18.64
C LEU A 215 6.76 -4.09 17.91
N ALA A 216 7.70 -4.35 17.01
CA ALA A 216 7.83 -5.64 16.32
C ALA A 216 8.43 -6.75 17.20
N GLY A 217 9.13 -6.39 18.29
CA GLY A 217 9.71 -7.31 19.26
C GLY A 217 8.68 -8.26 19.88
N ARG A 218 8.97 -9.57 19.80
CA ARG A 218 8.01 -10.69 19.95
C ARG A 218 7.37 -10.91 21.34
N GLY A 219 7.48 -9.98 22.30
CA GLY A 219 7.12 -10.25 23.70
C GLY A 219 6.17 -9.25 24.37
N ILE A 220 6.32 -7.95 24.09
CA ILE A 220 5.78 -6.91 24.99
C ILE A 220 4.40 -6.42 24.53
N TYR A 221 4.18 -6.32 23.21
CA TYR A 221 2.95 -5.73 22.67
C TYR A 221 2.10 -6.76 21.89
N ARG A 222 1.62 -7.79 22.59
CA ARG A 222 0.63 -8.73 22.01
C ARG A 222 -0.60 -8.01 21.45
N LEU A 223 -1.00 -6.91 22.08
CA LEU A 223 -2.09 -6.04 21.62
C LEU A 223 -1.76 -5.31 20.30
N SER A 224 -0.49 -5.09 19.97
CA SER A 224 -0.10 -4.47 18.68
C SER A 224 -0.44 -5.38 17.51
N TRP A 225 -0.21 -6.69 17.64
CA TRP A 225 -0.59 -7.66 16.62
C TRP A 225 -2.10 -7.79 16.45
N LEU A 226 -2.86 -7.64 17.54
CA LEU A 226 -4.33 -7.54 17.47
C LEU A 226 -4.74 -6.28 16.69
N PHE A 227 -4.12 -5.15 16.97
CA PHE A 227 -4.34 -3.91 16.22
C PHE A 227 -4.01 -4.08 14.74
N THR A 228 -2.85 -4.67 14.39
CA THR A 228 -2.50 -5.00 12.99
C THR A 228 -3.57 -5.84 12.34
N SER A 229 -4.08 -6.86 13.05
CA SER A 229 -5.12 -7.75 12.53
C SER A 229 -6.43 -7.00 12.28
N VAL A 230 -6.81 -6.07 13.16
CA VAL A 230 -7.99 -5.21 12.98
C VAL A 230 -7.83 -4.30 11.77
N VAL A 231 -6.65 -3.70 11.57
CA VAL A 231 -6.38 -2.87 10.38
C VAL A 231 -6.43 -3.70 9.11
N ILE A 232 -5.84 -4.91 9.09
CA ILE A 232 -5.92 -5.83 7.95
C ILE A 232 -7.39 -6.18 7.64
N LEU A 233 -8.17 -6.53 8.67
CA LEU A 233 -9.59 -6.83 8.50
C LEU A 233 -10.35 -5.63 7.93
N LEU A 234 -10.05 -4.41 8.37
CA LEU A 234 -10.65 -3.19 7.84
C LEU A 234 -10.35 -3.00 6.34
N PHE A 235 -9.12 -3.25 5.91
CA PHE A 235 -8.72 -3.17 4.49
C PHE A 235 -9.39 -4.25 3.62
N LEU A 236 -9.59 -5.45 4.18
CA LEU A 236 -10.24 -6.56 3.50
C LEU A 236 -11.78 -6.48 3.53
N LEU A 237 -12.35 -5.70 4.46
CA LEU A 237 -13.79 -5.61 4.67
C LEU A 237 -14.56 -5.16 3.42
N PRO A 238 -14.14 -4.12 2.67
CA PRO A 238 -14.78 -3.75 1.40
C PRO A 238 -14.82 -4.89 0.37
N ILE A 239 -13.76 -5.70 0.31
CA ILE A 239 -13.68 -6.86 -0.58
C ILE A 239 -14.66 -7.93 -0.13
N TYR A 240 -14.69 -8.24 1.16
CA TYR A 240 -15.64 -9.19 1.74
C TYR A 240 -17.08 -8.75 1.48
N LEU A 241 -17.40 -7.47 1.65
CA LEU A 241 -18.72 -6.92 1.36
C LEU A 241 -19.10 -7.01 -0.12
N LYS A 242 -18.17 -6.68 -1.04
CA LYS A 242 -18.34 -6.88 -2.49
C LYS A 242 -18.52 -8.36 -2.85
N TRP A 243 -17.79 -9.25 -2.18
CA TRP A 243 -17.92 -10.69 -2.39
C TRP A 243 -19.24 -11.24 -1.83
N ARG A 244 -19.75 -10.71 -0.72
CA ARG A 244 -21.06 -11.07 -0.19
C ARG A 244 -22.21 -10.50 -1.04
N LEU A 245 -22.03 -9.33 -1.66
CA LEU A 245 -22.95 -8.76 -2.66
C LEU A 245 -23.16 -9.68 -3.86
N ASN A 246 -22.21 -10.57 -4.14
CA ASN A 246 -22.30 -11.60 -5.17
C ASN A 246 -23.43 -12.61 -4.95
N PHE A 247 -23.94 -12.75 -3.73
CA PHE A 247 -25.15 -13.53 -3.46
C PHE A 247 -26.43 -12.85 -3.98
N SER A 248 -26.41 -11.51 -4.12
CA SER A 248 -27.45 -10.76 -4.83
C SER A 248 -27.18 -10.86 -6.32
N ASN A 249 -27.61 -11.97 -6.93
CA ASN A 249 -27.53 -12.24 -8.37
C ASN A 249 -28.09 -11.07 -9.22
N VAL A 250 -29.01 -10.27 -8.66
CA VAL A 250 -29.68 -9.13 -9.31
C VAL A 250 -28.68 -8.09 -9.85
N TYR A 251 -27.76 -7.57 -9.03
CA TYR A 251 -26.81 -6.54 -9.48
C TYR A 251 -25.94 -7.00 -10.66
N PHE A 252 -25.36 -8.20 -10.55
CA PHE A 252 -24.47 -8.71 -11.59
C PHE A 252 -25.23 -9.08 -12.86
N ARG A 253 -26.48 -9.56 -12.74
CA ARG A 253 -27.36 -9.79 -13.89
C ARG A 253 -27.69 -8.47 -14.58
N ASP A 254 -28.15 -7.47 -13.83
CA ASP A 254 -28.56 -6.19 -14.41
C ASP A 254 -27.35 -5.47 -15.03
N LYS A 255 -26.19 -5.48 -14.37
CA LYS A 255 -24.90 -5.00 -14.91
C LYS A 255 -24.53 -5.71 -16.21
N ARG A 256 -24.72 -7.04 -16.27
CA ARG A 256 -24.44 -7.83 -17.46
C ARG A 256 -25.39 -7.48 -18.61
N THR A 257 -26.69 -7.40 -18.36
CA THR A 257 -27.69 -7.02 -19.37
C THR A 257 -27.40 -5.64 -19.94
N ILE A 258 -27.05 -4.69 -19.08
CA ILE A 258 -26.66 -3.34 -19.49
C ILE A 258 -25.42 -3.37 -20.40
N TYR A 259 -24.35 -4.05 -19.98
CA TYR A 259 -23.10 -4.10 -20.77
C TYR A 259 -23.25 -4.87 -22.07
N GLU A 260 -23.97 -6.00 -22.07
CA GLU A 260 -24.30 -6.75 -23.28
C GLU A 260 -25.14 -5.89 -24.23
N GLY A 261 -26.09 -5.10 -23.72
CA GLY A 261 -26.89 -4.16 -24.51
C GLY A 261 -26.04 -3.09 -25.20
N ILE A 262 -25.08 -2.49 -24.49
CA ILE A 262 -24.16 -1.49 -25.06
C ILE A 262 -23.32 -2.11 -26.18
N VAL A 263 -22.71 -3.28 -25.92
CA VAL A 263 -21.84 -3.96 -26.89
C VAL A 263 -22.62 -4.40 -28.12
N ASN A 264 -23.80 -4.99 -27.94
CA ASN A 264 -24.66 -5.42 -29.04
C ASN A 264 -25.18 -4.23 -29.86
N GLY A 265 -25.52 -3.12 -29.20
CA GLY A 265 -25.91 -1.87 -29.87
C GLY A 265 -24.78 -1.35 -30.76
N ALA A 266 -23.59 -1.15 -30.18
CA ALA A 266 -22.42 -0.70 -30.93
C ALA A 266 -22.05 -1.64 -32.10
N TYR A 267 -22.16 -2.95 -31.90
CA TYR A 267 -21.89 -3.92 -32.96
C TYR A 267 -22.93 -3.88 -34.09
N ARG A 268 -24.21 -3.68 -33.75
CA ARG A 268 -25.27 -3.50 -34.74
C ARG A 268 -25.03 -2.23 -35.57
N ASP A 269 -24.70 -1.13 -34.91
CA ASP A 269 -24.45 0.16 -35.56
C ASP A 269 -23.23 0.07 -36.47
N PHE A 270 -22.16 -0.60 -36.01
CA PHE A 270 -21.00 -0.93 -36.82
C PHE A 270 -21.37 -1.74 -38.08
N LYS A 271 -22.19 -2.80 -37.96
CA LYS A 271 -22.63 -3.60 -39.12
C LYS A 271 -23.46 -2.79 -40.11
N ALA A 272 -24.30 -1.88 -39.62
CA ALA A 272 -25.08 -0.99 -40.46
C ALA A 272 -24.20 -0.01 -41.23
N GLU A 273 -23.26 0.64 -40.55
CA GLU A 273 -22.36 1.61 -41.15
C GLU A 273 -21.38 0.94 -42.13
N TYR A 274 -20.87 -0.24 -41.79
CA TYR A 274 -20.03 -1.04 -42.68
C TYR A 274 -20.72 -1.34 -44.01
N ARG A 275 -21.96 -1.84 -43.97
CA ARG A 275 -22.77 -2.10 -45.18
C ARG A 275 -22.99 -0.83 -45.99
N LYS A 276 -23.32 0.27 -45.32
CA LYS A 276 -23.61 1.56 -45.95
C LYS A 276 -22.39 2.07 -46.72
N ILE A 277 -21.21 2.10 -46.07
CA ILE A 277 -19.97 2.59 -46.68
C ILE A 277 -19.59 1.75 -47.92
N PHE A 278 -19.72 0.42 -47.84
CA PHE A 278 -19.37 -0.44 -48.97
C PHE A 278 -20.34 -0.27 -50.15
N LEU A 279 -21.63 -0.09 -49.86
CA LEU A 279 -22.63 0.19 -50.89
C LEU A 279 -22.38 1.55 -51.56
N GLU A 280 -22.10 2.60 -50.78
CA GLU A 280 -21.88 3.96 -51.30
C GLU A 280 -20.58 4.08 -52.09
N LYS A 281 -19.48 3.49 -51.62
CA LYS A 281 -18.16 3.64 -52.27
C LYS A 281 -17.89 2.65 -53.39
N TYR A 282 -18.43 1.44 -53.30
CA TYR A 282 -18.08 0.35 -54.20
C TYR A 282 -19.29 -0.28 -54.91
N GLY A 283 -20.51 0.18 -54.62
CA GLY A 283 -21.74 -0.42 -55.17
C GLY A 283 -21.98 -1.87 -54.73
N ALA A 284 -21.21 -2.37 -53.76
CA ALA A 284 -21.21 -3.77 -53.34
C ALA A 284 -21.97 -3.95 -52.03
N ARG A 285 -22.87 -4.93 -52.00
CA ARG A 285 -23.54 -5.37 -50.76
C ARG A 285 -22.64 -6.40 -50.08
N VAL A 286 -21.98 -5.99 -48.99
CA VAL A 286 -21.06 -6.84 -48.23
C VAL A 286 -21.62 -7.07 -46.83
N ASP A 287 -21.72 -8.34 -46.43
CA ASP A 287 -22.05 -8.72 -45.05
C ASP A 287 -20.83 -9.34 -44.35
N ILE A 288 -20.71 -9.10 -43.05
CA ILE A 288 -19.63 -9.64 -42.23
C ILE A 288 -19.91 -11.11 -41.93
N ILE A 289 -18.97 -11.98 -42.28
CA ILE A 289 -19.05 -13.41 -41.98
C ILE A 289 -18.69 -13.64 -40.51
N GLU A 290 -19.65 -14.11 -39.73
CA GLU A 290 -19.47 -14.40 -38.30
C GLU A 290 -19.06 -15.87 -38.10
N ASN A 291 -17.87 -16.10 -37.56
CA ASN A 291 -17.32 -17.43 -37.29
C ASN A 291 -17.70 -17.99 -35.90
N TYR A 292 -18.40 -17.20 -35.09
CA TYR A 292 -18.78 -17.51 -33.72
C TYR A 292 -20.29 -17.49 -33.57
N THR A 293 -20.83 -18.25 -32.62
CA THR A 293 -22.28 -18.31 -32.34
C THR A 293 -22.76 -17.07 -31.59
N ASP A 294 -21.86 -16.37 -30.88
CA ASP A 294 -22.14 -15.20 -30.06
C ASP A 294 -21.32 -13.94 -30.44
N PRO A 295 -21.35 -13.47 -31.69
CA PRO A 295 -20.69 -12.22 -32.08
C PRO A 295 -21.39 -11.03 -31.40
N PRO A 296 -20.64 -10.04 -30.90
CA PRO A 296 -19.19 -9.83 -31.05
C PRO A 296 -18.32 -10.45 -29.93
N PHE A 297 -18.90 -11.16 -28.96
CA PHE A 297 -18.18 -11.70 -27.79
C PHE A 297 -17.25 -12.86 -28.15
N ASN A 298 -17.57 -13.60 -29.21
CA ASN A 298 -16.72 -14.63 -29.81
C ASN A 298 -16.22 -15.68 -28.80
N THR A 299 -17.10 -16.15 -27.93
CA THR A 299 -16.74 -17.15 -26.92
C THR A 299 -16.89 -18.57 -27.42
N GLU A 300 -17.83 -18.81 -28.34
CA GLU A 300 -18.13 -20.13 -28.90
C GLU A 300 -17.99 -20.10 -30.41
N ARG A 301 -17.02 -20.86 -30.96
CA ARG A 301 -16.81 -20.94 -32.41
C ARG A 301 -17.91 -21.79 -33.04
N LYS A 302 -18.47 -21.36 -34.18
CA LYS A 302 -19.38 -22.20 -34.97
C LYS A 302 -18.66 -23.50 -35.34
N THR A 303 -19.28 -24.64 -35.07
CA THR A 303 -18.78 -25.94 -35.50
C THR A 303 -18.87 -26.03 -37.02
N ASP A 304 -17.77 -26.41 -37.67
CA ASP A 304 -17.76 -26.61 -39.11
C ASP A 304 -18.52 -27.91 -39.43
N GLY A 305 -19.74 -27.78 -39.94
CA GLY A 305 -20.59 -28.91 -40.34
C GLY A 305 -20.26 -29.47 -41.72
N ARG A 306 -19.21 -28.96 -42.39
CA ARG A 306 -18.79 -29.48 -43.69
C ARG A 306 -18.22 -30.87 -43.52
N VAL A 307 -18.86 -31.85 -44.16
CA VAL A 307 -18.29 -33.18 -44.34
C VAL A 307 -17.13 -33.04 -45.32
N PHE A 308 -15.91 -33.32 -44.88
CA PHE A 308 -14.76 -33.39 -45.76
C PHE A 308 -14.95 -34.60 -46.68
N LYS A 309 -15.24 -34.33 -47.94
CA LYS A 309 -15.25 -35.34 -49.00
C LYS A 309 -13.87 -35.97 -49.13
N THR A 310 -13.80 -37.27 -49.39
CA THR A 310 -12.53 -37.97 -49.54
C THR A 310 -11.84 -37.55 -50.85
N GLN A 311 -10.56 -37.92 -51.00
CA GLN A 311 -9.84 -37.68 -52.26
C GLN A 311 -10.51 -38.40 -53.44
N GLU A 312 -11.14 -39.54 -53.19
CA GLU A 312 -11.93 -40.30 -54.18
C GLU A 312 -13.14 -39.50 -54.66
N ASP A 313 -13.93 -38.93 -53.74
CA ASP A 313 -15.05 -38.03 -54.07
C ASP A 313 -14.62 -36.79 -54.88
N PHE A 314 -13.37 -36.35 -54.72
CA PHE A 314 -12.80 -35.25 -55.51
C PHE A 314 -12.44 -35.71 -56.91
N LEU A 315 -11.80 -36.87 -57.06
CA LEU A 315 -11.41 -37.43 -58.36
C LEU A 315 -12.64 -37.80 -59.20
N ASP A 316 -13.67 -38.40 -58.60
CA ASP A 316 -14.93 -38.72 -59.27
C ASP A 316 -15.63 -37.49 -59.87
N ARG A 317 -15.41 -36.29 -59.29
CA ARG A 317 -15.98 -35.05 -59.83
C ARG A 317 -15.35 -34.59 -61.15
N PHE A 318 -14.11 -34.99 -61.44
CA PHE A 318 -13.37 -34.58 -62.64
C PHE A 318 -13.24 -35.69 -63.68
N TYR A 319 -13.38 -36.95 -63.26
CA TYR A 319 -13.13 -38.12 -64.11
C TYR A 319 -14.38 -38.99 -64.38
N ALA A 320 -15.57 -38.58 -63.91
CA ALA A 320 -16.85 -39.23 -64.25
C ALA A 320 -17.44 -38.75 -65.59
#